data_AF-A0A3M2GNL0-F1
#
_entry.id   AF-A0A3M2GNL0-F1
#
_cell.length_a   1.000
_cell.length_b   1.000
_cell.length_c   1.000
_cell.angle_alpha   90.00
_cell.angle_beta   90.00
_cell.angle_gamma   90.00
#
_symmetry.space_group_name_H-M   'P 1'
#
loop_
_entity.id
_entity.type
_entity.pdbx_description
1 polymer ?
#
loop_
_entity_poly.entity_id
_entity_poly.type
_entity_poly.pdbx_seq_one_letter_code
_entity_poly.pdbx_strand_id
1 'polypeptide(L)'
;MFGTVLEAPPAEGKAAPAGAKVEVEEAGVDAVESRLSAAAGVLAGVPGAGWGRRELVAAMEAVARVKAAVAAAEVRLTVAIDALGDAGADGVSSWKAVSGCSEREARRAKKRVAVLGEMPAVTDALSAGRLNAETADLLV
;
A
#
# COMPACT_ATOMS: atom_id res chain seq x y z
N MET A 1 -20.15 14.27 54.71
CA MET A 1 -19.24 13.38 53.97
C MET A 1 -19.98 12.88 52.74
N PHE A 2 -19.45 13.21 51.56
CA PHE A 2 -20.00 12.83 50.26
C PHE A 2 -19.64 11.36 49.95
N GLY A 3 -20.62 10.59 49.49
CA GLY A 3 -20.45 9.21 49.05
C GLY A 3 -21.50 8.86 48.01
N THR A 4 -21.40 9.48 46.84
CA THR A 4 -22.20 9.14 45.66
C THR A 4 -21.67 7.83 45.08
N VAL A 5 -22.47 6.76 45.20
CA VAL A 5 -22.26 5.51 44.48
C VAL A 5 -22.66 5.74 43.02
N LEU A 6 -21.69 5.50 42.14
CA LEU A 6 -21.81 5.57 40.68
C LEU A 6 -22.88 4.62 40.16
N GLU A 7 -23.97 5.20 39.68
CA GLU A 7 -24.96 4.57 38.81
C GLU A 7 -24.35 4.49 37.40
N ALA A 8 -24.22 3.27 36.85
CA ALA A 8 -23.78 3.06 35.48
C ALA A 8 -25.01 2.84 34.58
N PRO A 9 -25.33 3.78 33.66
CA PRO A 9 -26.36 3.57 32.64
C PRO A 9 -25.78 2.85 31.40
N PRO A 10 -26.65 2.28 30.55
CA PRO A 10 -26.39 1.08 29.77
C PRO A 10 -25.57 1.32 28.50
N ALA A 11 -24.92 0.23 28.04
CA ALA A 11 -24.24 0.15 26.76
C ALA A 11 -25.24 0.31 25.61
N GLU A 12 -25.34 1.52 25.05
CA GLU A 12 -26.00 1.74 23.77
C GLU A 12 -25.10 1.20 22.65
N GLY A 13 -25.45 0.00 22.19
CA GLY A 13 -24.97 -0.56 20.94
C GLY A 13 -25.41 0.31 19.77
N LYS A 14 -24.53 1.22 19.33
CA LYS A 14 -24.64 1.84 18.03
C LYS A 14 -23.97 0.92 17.01
N ALA A 15 -24.75 0.00 16.45
CA ALA A 15 -24.36 -0.78 15.29
C ALA A 15 -23.88 0.18 14.20
N ALA A 16 -22.60 0.06 13.82
CA ALA A 16 -22.09 0.68 12.61
C ALA A 16 -22.94 0.18 11.44
N PRO A 17 -23.32 1.05 10.48
CA PRO A 17 -24.05 0.59 9.32
C PRO A 17 -23.18 -0.41 8.55
N ALA A 18 -23.58 -1.68 8.63
CA ALA A 18 -23.12 -2.73 7.75
C ALA A 18 -23.51 -2.35 6.31
N GLY A 19 -22.54 -2.32 5.41
CA GLY A 19 -22.80 -2.21 3.98
C GLY A 19 -22.74 -0.80 3.41
N ALA A 20 -21.80 0.05 3.84
CA ALA A 20 -21.28 1.05 2.92
C ALA A 20 -20.65 0.29 1.74
N LYS A 21 -21.43 0.12 0.67
CA LYS A 21 -20.89 -0.25 -0.63
C LYS A 21 -19.85 0.81 -0.93
N VAL A 22 -18.57 0.44 -0.81
CA VAL A 22 -17.53 1.17 -1.51
C VAL A 22 -17.87 0.91 -2.97
N GLU A 23 -18.63 1.81 -3.57
CA GLU A 23 -18.67 1.92 -5.02
C GLU A 23 -17.23 2.19 -5.41
N VAL A 24 -16.51 1.13 -5.74
CA VAL A 24 -15.25 1.24 -6.44
C VAL A 24 -15.67 1.75 -7.81
N GLU A 25 -15.76 3.08 -7.92
CA GLU A 25 -15.76 3.75 -9.21
C GLU A 25 -14.59 3.12 -9.96
N GLU A 26 -14.88 2.34 -11.01
CA GLU A 26 -13.84 1.79 -11.88
C GLU A 26 -13.15 3.01 -12.49
N ALA A 27 -12.11 3.45 -11.81
CA ALA A 27 -11.28 4.54 -12.28
C ALA A 27 -10.64 4.02 -13.56
N GLY A 28 -11.03 4.61 -14.70
CA GLY A 28 -10.34 4.37 -15.96
C GLY A 28 -8.83 4.61 -15.76
N VAL A 29 -8.01 3.93 -16.56
CA VAL A 29 -6.54 3.96 -16.41
C VAL A 29 -6.02 5.40 -16.34
N ASP A 30 -6.55 6.32 -17.15
CA ASP A 30 -6.20 7.75 -17.14
C ASP A 30 -6.43 8.42 -15.78
N ALA A 31 -7.53 8.06 -15.09
CA ALA A 31 -7.84 8.60 -13.76
C ALA A 31 -6.88 8.04 -12.69
N VAL A 32 -6.48 6.76 -12.82
CA VAL A 32 -5.48 6.15 -11.94
C VAL A 32 -4.11 6.79 -12.15
N GLU A 33 -3.68 6.96 -13.40
CA GLU A 33 -2.43 7.63 -13.75
C GLU A 33 -2.39 9.08 -13.24
N SER A 34 -3.46 9.84 -13.44
CA SER A 34 -3.58 11.21 -12.94
C SER A 34 -3.44 11.27 -11.41
N ARG A 35 -4.11 10.38 -10.68
CA ARG A 35 -4.02 10.30 -9.22
C ARG A 35 -2.62 9.92 -8.72
N LEU A 36 -1.96 8.96 -9.38
CA LEU A 36 -0.59 8.56 -9.04
C LEU A 36 0.43 9.67 -9.33
N SER A 37 0.27 10.37 -10.45
CA SER A 37 1.09 11.53 -10.80
C SER A 37 0.93 12.67 -9.78
N ALA A 38 -0.30 12.96 -9.36
CA ALA A 38 -0.56 13.93 -8.31
C ALA A 38 0.10 13.52 -6.97
N ALA A 39 0.01 12.25 -6.59
CA ALA A 39 0.66 11.74 -5.38
C ALA A 39 2.19 11.85 -5.44
N ALA A 40 2.80 11.57 -6.60
CA ALA A 40 4.24 11.78 -6.82
C ALA A 40 4.63 13.26 -6.67
N GLY A 41 3.80 14.18 -7.20
CA GLY A 41 3.98 15.63 -7.00
C GLY A 41 3.95 16.05 -5.53
N VAL A 42 3.03 15.49 -4.74
CA VAL A 42 2.97 15.73 -3.29
C VAL A 42 4.24 15.24 -2.58
N LEU A 43 4.72 14.03 -2.91
CA LEU A 43 5.95 13.47 -2.33
C LEU A 43 7.18 14.31 -2.68
N ALA A 44 7.28 14.81 -3.92
CA ALA A 44 8.37 15.67 -4.36
C ALA A 44 8.40 17.02 -3.62
N GLY A 45 7.24 17.49 -3.14
CA GLY A 45 7.09 18.74 -2.40
C GLY A 45 7.31 18.64 -0.89
N VAL A 46 7.61 17.46 -0.33
CA VAL A 46 7.79 17.30 1.13
C VAL A 46 9.04 18.08 1.58
N PRO A 47 8.89 19.14 2.40
CA PRO A 47 10.04 19.92 2.84
C PRO A 47 10.77 19.17 3.96
N GLY A 48 12.10 19.27 3.97
CA GLY A 48 12.93 18.75 5.07
C GLY A 48 13.60 19.86 5.89
N ALA A 49 13.67 21.08 5.35
CA ALA A 49 14.35 22.20 6.00
C ALA A 49 13.42 22.88 7.01
N GLY A 50 13.97 23.24 8.18
CA GLY A 50 13.26 23.97 9.23
C GLY A 50 12.39 23.10 10.14
N TRP A 51 12.29 21.80 9.89
CA TRP A 51 11.57 20.86 10.74
C TRP A 51 12.42 20.34 11.90
N GLY A 52 11.78 20.10 13.04
CA GLY A 52 12.38 19.43 14.18
C GLY A 52 12.51 17.92 13.96
N ARG A 53 13.36 17.26 14.76
CA ARG A 53 13.61 15.80 14.70
C ARG A 53 12.32 14.97 14.67
N ARG A 54 11.32 15.33 15.50
CA ARG A 54 10.06 14.59 15.61
C ARG A 54 9.24 14.66 14.32
N GLU A 55 9.20 15.83 13.69
CA GLU A 55 8.47 16.07 12.44
C GLU A 55 9.14 15.32 11.28
N LEU A 56 10.47 15.36 11.22
CA LEU A 56 11.25 14.59 10.25
C LEU A 56 11.01 13.08 10.37
N VAL A 57 11.04 12.53 11.60
CA VAL A 57 10.77 11.10 11.82
C VAL A 57 9.33 10.74 11.43
N ALA A 58 8.34 11.55 11.81
CA ALA A 58 6.95 11.32 11.42
C ALA A 58 6.75 11.36 9.89
N ALA A 59 7.45 12.25 9.20
CA ALA A 59 7.44 12.30 7.74
C ALA A 59 8.10 11.07 7.11
N MET A 60 9.23 10.60 7.66
CA MET A 60 9.88 9.36 7.22
C MET A 60 8.97 8.13 7.41
N GLU A 61 8.25 8.05 8.53
CA GLU A 61 7.26 6.99 8.77
C GLU A 61 6.11 7.04 7.77
N ALA A 62 5.59 8.23 7.47
CA ALA A 62 4.54 8.40 6.46
C ALA A 62 5.01 7.98 5.07
N VAL A 63 6.22 8.38 4.67
CA VAL A 63 6.83 7.94 3.39
C VAL A 63 7.03 6.42 3.36
N ALA A 64 7.41 5.79 4.47
CA ALA A 64 7.54 4.35 4.55
C ALA A 64 6.21 3.62 4.30
N ARG A 65 5.08 4.16 4.80
CA ARG A 65 3.74 3.61 4.52
C ARG A 65 3.37 3.75 3.05
N VAL A 66 3.69 4.87 2.42
CA VAL A 66 3.47 5.06 0.98
C VAL A 66 4.28 4.05 0.17
N LYS A 67 5.55 3.82 0.52
CA LYS A 67 6.37 2.78 -0.12
C LYS A 67 5.76 1.38 0.01
N ALA A 68 5.20 1.05 1.19
CA ALA A 68 4.51 -0.23 1.39
C ALA A 68 3.26 -0.37 0.52
N ALA A 69 2.47 0.71 0.40
CA ALA A 69 1.29 0.73 -0.46
C ALA A 69 1.63 0.59 -1.96
N VAL A 70 2.72 1.23 -2.41
CA VAL A 70 3.26 1.08 -3.77
C VAL A 70 3.67 -0.37 -4.02
N ALA A 71 4.43 -0.98 -3.12
CA ALA A 71 4.83 -2.39 -3.24
C ALA A 71 3.61 -3.33 -3.34
N ALA A 72 2.56 -3.09 -2.55
CA ALA A 72 1.34 -3.88 -2.64
C ALA A 72 0.60 -3.69 -3.97
N ALA A 73 0.58 -2.46 -4.51
CA ALA A 73 -0.02 -2.18 -5.82
C ALA A 73 0.76 -2.87 -6.95
N GLU A 74 2.08 -2.82 -6.89
CA GLU A 74 2.97 -3.50 -7.83
C GLU A 74 2.72 -5.02 -7.84
N VAL A 75 2.57 -5.64 -6.66
CA VAL A 75 2.22 -7.07 -6.56
C VAL A 75 0.90 -7.36 -7.27
N ARG A 76 -0.16 -6.60 -6.97
CA ARG A 76 -1.48 -6.80 -7.60
C ARG A 76 -1.45 -6.62 -9.11
N LEU A 77 -0.81 -5.57 -9.60
CA LEU A 77 -0.69 -5.30 -11.04
C LEU A 77 0.11 -6.39 -11.75
N THR A 78 1.20 -6.85 -11.14
CA THR A 78 2.05 -7.89 -11.74
C THR A 78 1.34 -9.25 -11.76
N VAL A 79 0.63 -9.62 -10.69
CA VAL A 79 -0.22 -10.83 -10.67
C VAL A 79 -1.33 -10.75 -11.71
N ALA A 80 -1.96 -9.58 -11.87
CA ALA A 80 -2.97 -9.38 -12.90
C ALA A 80 -2.40 -9.52 -14.32
N ILE A 81 -1.20 -8.98 -14.59
CA ILE A 81 -0.49 -9.16 -15.86
C ILE A 81 -0.19 -10.65 -16.10
N ASP A 82 0.37 -11.35 -15.12
CA ASP A 82 0.70 -12.77 -15.26
C ASP A 82 -0.55 -13.64 -15.50
N ALA A 83 -1.72 -13.23 -14.97
CA ALA A 83 -3.00 -13.91 -15.20
C ALA A 83 -3.57 -13.72 -16.62
N LEU A 84 -3.11 -12.72 -17.39
CA LEU A 84 -3.52 -12.53 -18.78
C LEU A 84 -3.03 -13.67 -19.69
N GLY A 85 -1.97 -14.38 -19.29
CA GLY A 85 -1.47 -15.56 -20.01
C GLY A 85 -0.83 -15.25 -21.37
N ASP A 86 -0.46 -13.99 -21.61
CA ASP A 86 0.13 -13.54 -22.87
C ASP A 86 1.54 -14.14 -23.04
N ALA A 87 1.67 -15.04 -24.01
CA ALA A 87 2.84 -15.88 -24.32
C ALA A 87 4.20 -15.12 -24.40
N GLY A 88 4.78 -14.79 -23.24
CA GLY A 88 6.09 -14.16 -23.10
C GLY A 88 6.10 -12.69 -22.64
N ALA A 89 4.95 -12.03 -22.50
CA ALA A 89 4.85 -10.74 -21.81
C ALA A 89 4.62 -10.97 -20.32
N ASP A 90 5.62 -11.56 -19.65
CA ASP A 90 5.54 -11.83 -18.23
C ASP A 90 5.74 -10.55 -17.41
N GLY A 91 5.35 -10.57 -16.13
CA GLY A 91 5.57 -9.45 -15.21
C GLY A 91 7.02 -8.94 -15.21
N VAL A 92 8.02 -9.78 -15.53
CA VAL A 92 9.44 -9.39 -15.62
C VAL A 92 9.70 -8.45 -16.80
N SER A 93 9.19 -8.78 -17.97
CA SER A 93 9.35 -7.96 -19.17
C SER A 93 8.74 -6.57 -18.99
N SER A 94 7.55 -6.51 -18.37
CA SER A 94 6.86 -5.26 -18.01
C SER A 94 7.67 -4.45 -16.98
N TRP A 95 8.19 -5.11 -15.94
CA TRP A 95 9.05 -4.46 -14.94
C TRP A 95 10.34 -3.88 -15.55
N LYS A 96 11.00 -4.61 -16.46
CA LYS A 96 12.21 -4.12 -17.15
C LYS A 96 11.91 -2.92 -18.05
N ALA A 97 10.77 -2.94 -18.74
CA ALA A 97 10.36 -1.85 -19.61
C ALA A 97 9.99 -0.58 -18.84
N VAL A 98 9.32 -0.71 -17.69
CA VAL A 98 8.80 0.43 -16.92
C VAL A 98 9.84 1.03 -15.98
N SER A 99 10.63 0.21 -15.28
CA SER A 99 11.53 0.71 -14.22
C SER A 99 12.96 1.00 -14.71
N GLY A 100 13.34 0.55 -15.91
CA GLY A 100 14.72 0.65 -16.40
C GLY A 100 15.74 -0.13 -15.55
N CYS A 101 15.27 -1.01 -14.66
CA CYS A 101 16.11 -1.71 -13.69
C CYS A 101 16.94 -2.83 -14.34
N SER A 102 18.00 -3.26 -13.64
CA SER A 102 18.80 -4.41 -14.09
C SER A 102 17.97 -5.71 -14.12
N GLU A 103 18.37 -6.69 -14.94
CA GLU A 103 17.67 -7.99 -15.00
C GLU A 103 17.65 -8.72 -13.65
N ARG A 104 18.69 -8.54 -12.82
CA ARG A 104 18.75 -9.13 -11.48
C ARG A 104 17.69 -8.52 -10.56
N GLU A 105 17.48 -7.23 -10.66
CA GLU A 105 16.49 -6.49 -9.87
C GLU A 105 15.07 -6.84 -10.30
N ALA A 106 14.81 -6.91 -11.61
CA ALA A 106 13.54 -7.39 -12.15
C ALA A 106 13.20 -8.82 -11.70
N ARG A 107 14.19 -9.73 -11.67
CA ARG A 107 13.98 -11.10 -11.16
C ARG A 107 13.68 -11.13 -9.65
N ARG A 108 14.35 -10.29 -8.85
CA ARG A 108 14.08 -10.17 -7.41
C ARG A 108 12.67 -9.64 -7.16
N ALA A 109 12.27 -8.60 -7.91
CA ALA A 109 10.91 -8.08 -7.87
C ALA A 109 9.88 -9.16 -8.26
N LYS A 110 10.11 -9.92 -9.34
CA LYS A 110 9.23 -11.03 -9.72
C LYS A 110 9.11 -12.10 -8.64
N LYS A 111 10.23 -12.53 -8.04
CA LYS A 111 10.22 -13.54 -6.98
C LYS A 111 9.37 -13.07 -5.80
N ARG A 112 9.54 -11.80 -5.41
CA ARG A 112 8.77 -11.16 -4.35
C ARG A 112 7.28 -11.11 -4.68
N VAL A 113 6.93 -10.71 -5.90
CA VAL A 113 5.54 -10.71 -6.36
C VAL A 113 4.95 -12.12 -6.34
N ALA A 114 5.65 -13.13 -6.84
CA ALA A 114 5.13 -14.50 -6.88
C ALA A 114 4.80 -15.03 -5.48
N VAL A 115 5.71 -14.83 -4.51
CA VAL A 115 5.49 -15.25 -3.13
C VAL A 115 4.38 -14.44 -2.46
N LEU A 116 4.39 -13.11 -2.60
CA LEU A 116 3.38 -12.25 -1.96
C LEU A 116 1.99 -12.33 -2.61
N GLY A 117 1.93 -12.69 -3.89
CA GLY A 117 0.69 -12.92 -4.63
C GLY A 117 -0.10 -14.12 -4.09
N GLU A 118 0.58 -15.11 -3.52
CA GLU A 118 -0.03 -16.24 -2.81
C GLU A 118 -0.44 -15.88 -1.36
N MET A 119 -0.10 -14.67 -0.89
CA MET A 119 -0.30 -14.22 0.50
C MET A 119 -1.18 -12.95 0.57
N PRO A 120 -2.50 -13.05 0.30
CA PRO A 120 -3.40 -11.89 0.24
C PRO A 120 -3.41 -11.08 1.55
N ALA A 121 -3.34 -11.74 2.71
CA ALA A 121 -3.30 -11.06 4.01
C ALA A 121 -2.05 -10.17 4.20
N VAL A 122 -0.90 -10.54 3.63
CA VAL A 122 0.34 -9.76 3.69
C VAL A 122 0.24 -8.56 2.75
N THR A 123 -0.30 -8.76 1.55
CA THR A 123 -0.54 -7.70 0.57
C THR A 123 -1.54 -6.66 1.09
N ASP A 124 -2.60 -7.09 1.78
CA ASP A 124 -3.55 -6.20 2.44
C ASP A 124 -2.90 -5.42 3.58
N ALA A 125 -2.06 -6.08 4.39
CA ALA A 125 -1.33 -5.42 5.48
C ALA A 125 -0.29 -4.40 4.98
N LEU A 126 0.36 -4.65 3.84
CA LEU A 126 1.22 -3.69 3.15
C LEU A 126 0.41 -2.50 2.62
N SER A 127 -0.72 -2.75 1.98
CA SER A 127 -1.59 -1.68 1.46
C SER A 127 -2.13 -0.76 2.56
N ALA A 128 -2.38 -1.32 3.74
CA ALA A 128 -2.79 -0.57 4.92
C ALA A 128 -1.62 0.09 5.69
N GLY A 129 -0.38 -0.08 5.22
CA GLY A 129 0.83 0.43 5.88
C GLY A 129 1.09 -0.16 7.27
N ARG A 130 0.50 -1.32 7.59
CA ARG A 130 0.72 -2.05 8.85
C ARG A 130 2.02 -2.85 8.83
N LEU A 131 2.50 -3.18 7.64
CA LEU A 131 3.81 -3.78 7.38
C LEU A 131 4.60 -2.86 6.45
N ASN A 132 5.93 -2.90 6.55
CA ASN A 132 6.81 -2.27 5.58
C ASN A 132 7.33 -3.29 4.55
N ALA A 133 7.89 -2.81 3.44
CA ALA A 133 8.40 -3.65 2.37
C ALA A 133 9.53 -4.59 2.85
N GLU A 134 10.37 -4.16 3.79
CA GLU A 134 11.45 -5.00 4.34
C GLU A 134 10.90 -6.21 5.12
N THR A 135 9.81 -6.03 5.88
CA THR A 135 9.17 -7.12 6.61
C THR A 135 8.51 -8.10 5.66
N ALA A 136 7.96 -7.62 4.54
CA ALA A 136 7.47 -8.50 3.49
C ALA A 136 8.60 -9.24 2.77
N ASP A 137 9.76 -8.60 2.58
CA ASP A 137 10.94 -9.22 1.97
C ASP A 137 11.55 -10.35 2.80
N LEU A 138 11.37 -10.33 4.13
CA LEU A 138 11.77 -11.45 4.99
C LEU A 138 10.96 -12.74 4.75
N LEU A 139 9.83 -12.65 4.04
CA LEU A 139 8.94 -13.78 3.74
C LEU A 139 9.23 -14.40 2.36
N VAL A 140 10.18 -13.87 1.58
CA VAL A 140 10.47 -14.19 0.16
C VAL A 140 11.81 -14.89 -0.02
#